data_AF-A0A1V5P359-F1
#
_entry.id   AF-A0A1V5P359-F1
#
_cell.length_a   1.000
_cell.length_b   1.000
_cell.length_c   1.000
_cell.angle_alpha   90.00
_cell.angle_beta   90.00
_cell.angle_gamma   90.00
#
_symmetry.space_group_name_H-M   'P 1'
#
loop_
_entity.id
_entity.type
_entity.pdbx_description
1 polymer ?
#
loop_
_entity_poly.entity_id
_entity_poly.type
_entity_poly.pdbx_seq_one_letter_code
_entity_poly.pdbx_strand_id
1 'polypeptide(L)'
;MLFQLDSIINLLSPEMTAQANRWGGTYTEWYNNAMQLRTFVSNRCNYLSSGFISCYSLTGPHTLTINTDPAGAGSVQLNSLTLTQFPWTGTYFGGIGTNLTATANSNYSFVDWSSNFSAFTPNNTSLAVETTLNSSDSIVAHFISTTALPEVPGTDPSVHVFPAVFSNSATIKYNLPEKAAVSMRLYTLMGTEVAKIGTDGNILVPGHYDVELDLSGSSLASGIYILNFKAGDYEKSIKLIYNPQ
;
A
#
# COMPACT_ATOMS: atom_id res chain seq x y z
N MET A 1 -10.79 26.40 -21.63
CA MET A 1 -11.44 27.69 -21.30
C MET A 1 -11.23 28.74 -22.39
N LEU A 2 -9.99 29.07 -22.78
CA LEU A 2 -9.71 30.03 -23.87
C LEU A 2 -10.36 29.64 -25.21
N PHE A 3 -10.28 28.37 -25.60
CA PHE A 3 -10.91 27.87 -26.83
C PHE A 3 -12.41 28.15 -26.90
N GLN A 4 -13.14 27.96 -25.79
CA GLN A 4 -14.57 28.23 -25.73
C GLN A 4 -14.88 29.71 -25.86
N LEU A 5 -14.09 30.57 -25.18
CA LEU A 5 -14.23 32.01 -25.27
C LEU A 5 -13.98 32.52 -26.70
N ASP A 6 -12.89 32.06 -27.32
CA ASP A 6 -12.54 32.44 -28.69
C ASP A 6 -13.64 32.01 -29.68
N SER A 7 -14.25 30.83 -29.48
CA SER A 7 -15.39 30.38 -30.28
C SER A 7 -16.63 31.27 -30.13
N ILE A 8 -16.93 31.74 -28.93
CA ILE A 8 -18.09 32.62 -28.67
C ILE A 8 -17.86 33.99 -29.30
N ILE A 9 -16.64 34.55 -29.19
CA ILE A 9 -16.29 35.83 -29.81
C ILE A 9 -16.47 35.75 -31.33
N ASN A 10 -15.99 34.66 -31.95
CA ASN A 10 -16.13 34.45 -33.40
C ASN A 10 -17.59 34.31 -33.85
N LEU A 11 -18.42 33.63 -33.05
CA LEU A 11 -19.84 33.48 -33.35
C LEU A 11 -20.58 34.82 -33.31
N LEU A 12 -20.26 35.68 -32.35
CA LEU A 12 -20.97 36.95 -32.14
C LEU A 12 -20.44 38.08 -33.02
N SER A 13 -19.15 38.10 -33.33
CA SER A 13 -18.45 39.20 -34.03
C SER A 13 -19.20 39.74 -35.27
N PRO A 14 -19.77 38.92 -36.18
CA PRO A 14 -20.48 39.44 -37.36
C PRO A 14 -21.70 40.31 -37.03
N GLU A 15 -22.37 40.05 -35.91
CA GLU A 15 -23.61 40.74 -35.53
C GLU A 15 -23.36 41.99 -34.66
N MET A 16 -22.17 42.12 -34.07
CA MET A 16 -21.91 43.12 -33.03
C MET A 16 -21.95 44.57 -33.54
N THR A 17 -21.64 44.80 -34.82
CA THR A 17 -21.80 46.14 -35.43
C THR A 17 -23.27 46.56 -35.46
N ALA A 18 -24.18 45.66 -35.83
CA ALA A 18 -25.61 45.94 -35.85
C ALA A 18 -26.17 46.11 -34.43
N GLN A 19 -25.71 45.30 -33.48
CA GLN A 19 -26.09 45.42 -32.07
C GLN A 19 -25.64 46.77 -31.48
N ALA A 20 -24.40 47.20 -31.75
CA ALA A 20 -23.90 48.50 -31.31
C ALA A 20 -24.73 49.67 -31.88
N ASN A 21 -25.11 49.60 -33.16
CA ASN A 21 -25.97 50.63 -33.78
C ASN A 21 -27.37 50.68 -33.18
N ARG A 22 -27.93 49.54 -32.76
CA ARG A 22 -29.30 49.46 -32.23
C ARG A 22 -29.39 49.85 -30.75
N TRP A 23 -28.42 49.43 -29.95
CA TRP A 23 -28.49 49.52 -28.48
C TRP A 23 -27.47 50.50 -27.88
N GLY A 24 -26.60 51.10 -28.69
CA GLY A 24 -25.52 51.99 -28.27
C GLY A 24 -24.18 51.25 -28.06
N GLY A 25 -23.09 52.01 -28.07
CA GLY A 25 -21.71 51.51 -27.96
C GLY A 25 -20.98 51.41 -29.31
N THR A 26 -19.85 50.70 -29.35
CA THR A 26 -19.10 50.44 -30.60
C THR A 26 -18.60 49.00 -30.70
N TYR A 27 -18.43 48.49 -31.92
CA TYR A 27 -17.78 47.19 -32.14
C TYR A 27 -16.40 47.12 -31.47
N THR A 28 -15.61 48.19 -31.60
CA THR A 28 -14.27 48.31 -31.02
C THR A 28 -14.30 48.17 -29.50
N GLU A 29 -15.23 48.84 -28.82
CA GLU A 29 -15.39 48.76 -27.37
C GLU A 29 -15.77 47.34 -26.91
N TRP A 30 -16.75 46.71 -27.57
CA TRP A 30 -17.09 45.31 -27.30
C TRP A 30 -15.90 44.37 -27.47
N TYR A 31 -15.18 44.50 -28.59
CA TYR A 31 -14.03 43.65 -28.90
C TYR A 31 -12.91 43.83 -27.86
N ASN A 32 -12.62 45.07 -27.47
CA ASN A 32 -11.64 45.36 -26.42
C ASN A 32 -12.05 44.75 -25.07
N ASN A 33 -13.32 44.83 -24.68
CA ASN A 33 -13.83 44.20 -23.46
C ASN A 33 -13.72 42.66 -23.53
N ALA A 34 -13.99 42.06 -24.68
CA ALA A 34 -13.78 40.62 -24.89
C ALA A 34 -12.30 40.22 -24.76
N MET A 35 -11.38 41.05 -25.27
CA MET A 35 -9.94 40.84 -25.12
C MET A 35 -9.44 41.04 -23.68
N GLN A 36 -10.07 41.93 -22.90
CA GLN A 36 -9.81 42.02 -21.46
C GLN A 36 -10.21 40.74 -20.74
N LEU A 37 -11.39 40.18 -21.04
CA LEU A 37 -11.81 38.90 -20.47
C LEU A 37 -10.87 37.76 -20.87
N ARG A 38 -10.42 37.74 -22.13
CA ARG A 38 -9.42 36.77 -22.61
C ARG A 38 -8.10 36.88 -21.86
N THR A 39 -7.62 38.11 -21.63
CA THR A 39 -6.40 38.39 -20.86
C THR A 39 -6.53 37.98 -19.39
N PHE A 40 -7.69 38.21 -18.79
CA PHE A 40 -8.01 37.74 -17.44
C PHE A 40 -7.92 36.21 -17.34
N VAL A 41 -8.53 35.49 -18.31
CA VAL A 41 -8.47 34.03 -18.36
C VAL A 41 -7.05 33.52 -18.58
N SER A 42 -6.26 34.14 -19.46
CA SER A 42 -4.88 33.71 -19.73
C SER A 42 -3.96 33.93 -18.54
N ASN A 43 -4.12 35.03 -17.82
CA ASN A 43 -3.26 35.35 -16.69
C ASN A 43 -3.68 34.63 -15.39
N ARG A 44 -4.83 33.96 -15.39
CA ARG A 44 -5.37 33.26 -14.22
C ARG A 44 -4.37 32.29 -13.61
N CYS A 45 -3.65 31.50 -14.41
CA CYS A 45 -2.66 30.55 -13.88
C CYS A 45 -1.52 31.26 -13.12
N ASN A 46 -1.10 32.44 -13.58
CA ASN A 46 -0.04 33.21 -12.94
C ASN A 46 -0.52 33.86 -11.63
N TYR A 47 -1.77 34.31 -11.60
CA TYR A 47 -2.34 34.97 -10.41
C TYR A 47 -2.89 34.00 -9.38
N LEU A 48 -3.24 32.76 -9.76
CA LEU A 48 -3.75 31.78 -8.81
C LEU A 48 -2.68 31.49 -7.74
N SER A 49 -1.44 31.18 -8.14
CA SER A 49 -0.38 30.91 -7.17
C SER A 49 -0.08 32.12 -6.28
N SER A 50 0.11 33.31 -6.85
CA SER A 50 0.40 34.53 -6.07
C SER A 50 -0.77 34.97 -5.17
N GLY A 51 -2.00 34.82 -5.66
CA GLY A 51 -3.22 35.13 -4.91
C GLY A 51 -3.42 34.18 -3.75
N PHE A 52 -3.20 32.88 -3.94
CA PHE A 52 -3.28 31.90 -2.85
C PHE A 52 -2.21 32.12 -1.79
N ILE A 53 -0.97 32.42 -2.19
CA ILE A 53 0.12 32.71 -1.25
C ILE A 53 -0.23 33.91 -0.36
N SER A 54 -0.71 35.01 -0.95
CA SER A 54 -1.04 36.21 -0.18
C SER A 54 -2.30 36.08 0.67
N CYS A 55 -3.32 35.34 0.23
CA CYS A 55 -4.58 35.21 0.96
C CYS A 55 -4.51 34.20 2.11
N TYR A 56 -3.67 33.17 1.99
CA TYR A 56 -3.58 32.06 2.95
C TYR A 56 -2.22 31.99 3.67
N SER A 57 -1.36 32.99 3.48
CA SER A 57 -0.03 33.05 4.10
C SER A 57 0.82 31.79 3.86
N LEU A 58 0.74 31.24 2.64
CA LEU A 58 1.41 30.00 2.28
C LEU A 58 2.91 30.21 2.09
N THR A 59 3.70 29.16 2.32
CA THR A 59 5.15 29.12 2.05
C THR A 59 5.49 28.13 0.94
N GLY A 60 6.68 28.25 0.33
CA GLY A 60 7.12 27.35 -0.75
C GLY A 60 6.85 27.91 -2.16
N PRO A 61 6.66 27.05 -3.18
CA PRO A 61 6.41 25.61 -3.09
C PRO A 61 7.62 24.81 -2.59
N HIS A 62 7.35 23.75 -1.86
CA HIS A 62 8.31 22.79 -1.36
C HIS A 62 8.20 21.48 -2.15
N THR A 63 9.33 20.84 -2.44
CA THR A 63 9.34 19.52 -3.07
C THR A 63 9.03 18.47 -2.02
N LEU A 64 7.96 17.70 -2.20
CA LEU A 64 7.58 16.58 -1.36
C LEU A 64 7.82 15.28 -2.12
N THR A 65 8.56 14.36 -1.49
CA THR A 65 8.70 12.98 -1.96
C THR A 65 7.98 12.05 -1.01
N ILE A 66 7.11 11.18 -1.55
CA ILE A 66 6.43 10.13 -0.79
C ILE A 66 7.01 8.78 -1.20
N ASN A 67 7.28 7.92 -0.22
CA ASN A 67 7.71 6.55 -0.44
C ASN A 67 6.99 5.56 0.48
N THR A 68 7.08 4.28 0.16
CA THR A 68 6.64 3.17 1.01
C THR A 68 7.79 2.23 1.27
N ASP A 69 7.88 1.72 2.50
CA ASP A 69 8.88 0.75 2.88
C ASP A 69 8.22 -0.47 3.56
N PRO A 70 8.32 -1.70 3.02
CA PRO A 70 8.98 -2.02 1.75
C PRO A 70 8.20 -1.53 0.53
N ALA A 71 8.87 -1.45 -0.63
CA ALA A 71 8.24 -1.03 -1.88
C ALA A 71 7.08 -1.97 -2.25
N GLY A 72 5.91 -1.40 -2.56
CA GLY A 72 4.72 -2.16 -2.90
C GLY A 72 3.93 -2.72 -1.70
N ALA A 73 4.34 -2.41 -0.47
CA ALA A 73 3.63 -2.84 0.74
C ALA A 73 2.27 -2.19 0.96
N GLY A 74 2.02 -1.05 0.30
CA GLY A 74 0.77 -0.32 0.44
C GLY A 74 0.64 0.82 -0.57
N SER A 75 -0.40 1.61 -0.36
CA SER A 75 -0.68 2.84 -1.07
C SER A 75 -0.80 4.00 -0.09
N VAL A 76 -0.61 5.22 -0.59
CA VAL A 76 -0.72 6.45 0.20
C VAL A 76 -1.69 7.38 -0.49
N GLN A 77 -2.74 7.78 0.21
CA GLN A 77 -3.59 8.87 -0.21
C GLN A 77 -2.99 10.19 0.28
N LEU A 78 -2.56 11.04 -0.66
CA LEU A 78 -2.03 12.37 -0.43
C LEU A 78 -3.12 13.40 -0.79
N ASN A 79 -3.76 13.99 0.21
CA ASN A 79 -4.97 14.78 0.06
C ASN A 79 -6.04 13.99 -0.72
N SER A 80 -6.37 14.42 -1.95
CA SER A 80 -7.33 13.72 -2.82
C SER A 80 -6.67 12.77 -3.83
N LEU A 81 -5.33 12.72 -3.88
CA LEU A 81 -4.58 11.93 -4.85
C LEU A 81 -4.18 10.57 -4.24
N THR A 82 -4.57 9.47 -4.87
CA THR A 82 -4.13 8.13 -4.47
C THR A 82 -2.83 7.77 -5.20
N LEU A 83 -1.76 7.56 -4.43
CA LEU A 83 -0.44 7.16 -4.92
C LEU A 83 -0.27 5.65 -4.79
N THR A 84 0.09 5.01 -5.89
CA THR A 84 0.34 3.56 -5.99
C THR A 84 1.70 3.22 -6.60
N GLN A 85 2.45 4.24 -7.04
CA GLN A 85 3.80 4.12 -7.59
C GLN A 85 4.75 5.00 -6.77
N PHE A 86 5.84 4.42 -6.30
CA PHE A 86 6.79 5.07 -5.40
C PHE A 86 8.25 4.86 -5.88
N PRO A 87 9.17 5.81 -5.63
CA PRO A 87 8.92 7.10 -4.99
C PRO A 87 8.09 8.03 -5.88
N TRP A 88 7.19 8.79 -5.27
CA TRP A 88 6.40 9.82 -5.95
C TRP A 88 6.89 11.20 -5.54
N THR A 89 7.06 12.12 -6.48
CA THR A 89 7.51 13.49 -6.18
C THR A 89 6.54 14.53 -6.75
N GLY A 90 6.24 15.55 -5.95
CA GLY A 90 5.43 16.69 -6.35
C GLY A 90 5.77 17.95 -5.58
N THR A 91 5.14 19.07 -5.95
CA THR A 91 5.33 20.37 -5.29
C THR A 91 4.09 20.77 -4.51
N TYR A 92 4.24 21.03 -3.21
CA TYR A 92 3.16 21.46 -2.33
C TYR A 92 3.53 22.75 -1.60
N PHE A 93 2.51 23.54 -1.26
CA PHE A 93 2.69 24.71 -0.42
C PHE A 93 2.75 24.32 1.06
N GLY A 94 3.57 25.04 1.82
CA GLY A 94 3.55 25.05 3.27
C GLY A 94 2.52 26.04 3.84
N GLY A 95 2.32 26.00 5.16
CA GLY A 95 1.31 26.82 5.85
C GLY A 95 -0.12 26.28 5.75
N ILE A 96 -0.33 25.16 5.04
CA ILE A 96 -1.58 24.42 4.97
C ILE A 96 -1.34 22.94 5.29
N GLY A 97 -2.31 22.33 5.97
CA GLY A 97 -2.29 20.92 6.32
C GLY A 97 -2.30 20.04 5.06
N THR A 98 -1.34 19.13 4.99
CA THR A 98 -1.26 18.05 4.00
C THR A 98 -1.74 16.77 4.66
N ASN A 99 -2.85 16.24 4.16
CA ASN A 99 -3.43 15.01 4.67
C ASN A 99 -2.78 13.80 3.99
N LEU A 100 -2.41 12.82 4.80
CA LEU A 100 -1.80 11.57 4.38
C LEU A 100 -2.58 10.41 5.01
N THR A 101 -2.98 9.44 4.21
CA THR A 101 -3.58 8.20 4.71
C THR A 101 -2.87 6.99 4.09
N ALA A 102 -2.36 6.10 4.93
CA ALA A 102 -1.75 4.86 4.50
C ALA A 102 -2.81 3.77 4.38
N THR A 103 -2.74 2.97 3.32
CA THR A 103 -3.55 1.76 3.17
C THR A 103 -2.63 0.61 2.81
N ALA A 104 -2.52 -0.36 3.73
CA ALA A 104 -1.69 -1.54 3.53
C ALA A 104 -2.30 -2.44 2.45
N ASN A 105 -1.45 -3.04 1.62
CA ASN A 105 -1.85 -4.11 0.72
C ASN A 105 -2.08 -5.41 1.51
N SER A 106 -2.61 -6.43 0.83
CA SER A 106 -2.75 -7.76 1.41
C SER A 106 -1.40 -8.25 1.98
N ASN A 107 -1.44 -8.87 3.16
CA ASN A 107 -0.26 -9.37 3.87
C ASN A 107 0.71 -8.31 4.41
N TYR A 108 0.27 -7.07 4.55
CA TYR A 108 0.99 -6.01 5.25
C TYR A 108 0.13 -5.36 6.34
N SER A 109 0.78 -4.78 7.34
CA SER A 109 0.20 -3.83 8.28
C SER A 109 1.05 -2.58 8.29
N PHE A 110 0.39 -1.43 8.35
CA PHE A 110 1.05 -0.17 8.60
C PHE A 110 1.68 -0.17 10.01
N VAL A 111 2.82 0.49 10.14
CA VAL A 111 3.54 0.69 11.41
C VAL A 111 3.51 2.16 11.79
N ASP A 112 4.17 2.99 10.99
CA ASP A 112 4.34 4.41 11.27
C ASP A 112 4.76 5.21 10.03
N TRP A 113 4.70 6.53 10.18
CA TRP A 113 5.24 7.49 9.25
C TRP A 113 6.60 7.99 9.73
N SER A 114 7.53 8.16 8.79
CA SER A 114 8.77 8.89 9.03
C SER A 114 8.89 10.07 8.07
N SER A 115 9.62 11.10 8.52
CA SER A 115 9.88 12.33 7.78
C SER A 115 11.24 12.88 8.20
N ASN A 116 11.88 13.67 7.32
CA ASN A 116 13.12 14.36 7.67
C ASN A 116 12.87 15.61 8.53
N PHE A 117 11.72 16.28 8.37
CA PHE A 117 11.50 17.61 8.95
C PHE A 117 10.10 17.85 9.53
N SER A 118 9.11 17.05 9.15
CA SER A 118 7.71 17.32 9.43
C SER A 118 7.19 16.43 10.56
N ALA A 119 6.40 17.02 11.45
CA ALA A 119 5.69 16.29 12.49
C ALA A 119 4.32 15.83 11.97
N PHE A 120 3.78 14.78 12.60
CA PHE A 120 2.49 14.18 12.24
C PHE A 120 1.48 14.37 13.37
N THR A 121 0.27 14.80 13.01
CA THR A 121 -0.87 14.92 13.92
C THR A 121 -1.93 13.89 13.52
N PRO A 122 -2.48 13.08 14.44
CA PRO A 122 -2.31 13.13 15.90
C PRO A 122 -0.98 12.56 16.42
N ASN A 123 -0.36 11.64 15.68
CA ASN A 123 0.96 11.06 15.94
C ASN A 123 1.41 10.29 14.69
N ASN A 124 2.66 9.82 14.66
CA ASN A 124 3.22 9.14 13.51
C ASN A 124 2.74 7.68 13.32
N THR A 125 2.06 7.07 14.29
CA THR A 125 1.54 5.69 14.17
C THR A 125 0.07 5.61 13.73
N SER A 126 -0.59 6.76 13.57
CA SER A 126 -1.95 6.82 13.02
C SER A 126 -1.96 6.56 11.52
N LEU A 127 -2.92 5.77 11.03
CA LEU A 127 -3.09 5.49 9.60
C LEU A 127 -3.35 6.76 8.78
N ALA A 128 -4.14 7.69 9.34
CA ALA A 128 -4.43 8.99 8.77
C ALA A 128 -3.77 10.07 9.64
N VAL A 129 -2.96 10.91 9.00
CA VAL A 129 -2.22 12.00 9.64
C VAL A 129 -2.32 13.28 8.82
N GLU A 130 -2.23 14.40 9.52
CA GLU A 130 -1.99 15.71 8.92
C GLU A 130 -0.56 16.14 9.21
N THR A 131 0.09 16.74 8.22
CA THR A 131 1.42 17.35 8.36
C THR A 131 1.49 18.69 7.63
N THR A 132 2.31 19.61 8.13
CA THR A 132 2.51 20.92 7.51
C THR A 132 3.94 21.05 7.04
N LEU A 133 4.13 21.26 5.74
CA LEU A 133 5.46 21.41 5.15
C LEU A 133 6.04 22.78 5.49
N ASN A 134 7.27 22.80 5.99
CA ASN A 134 8.04 24.04 6.20
C ASN A 134 9.24 24.15 5.25
N SER A 135 9.64 23.03 4.64
CA SER A 135 10.72 22.89 3.68
C SER A 135 10.42 21.70 2.75
N SER A 136 11.26 21.51 1.72
CA SER A 136 11.23 20.26 0.97
C SER A 136 11.49 19.07 1.90
N ASP A 137 10.78 17.97 1.70
CA ASP A 137 10.74 16.85 2.63
C ASP A 137 10.56 15.50 1.92
N SER A 138 10.94 14.42 2.60
CA SER A 138 10.73 13.05 2.17
C SER A 138 9.98 12.30 3.27
N ILE A 139 8.77 11.86 2.97
CA ILE A 139 7.91 11.14 3.89
C ILE A 139 7.79 9.68 3.47
N VAL A 140 7.97 8.76 4.42
CA VAL A 140 7.89 7.33 4.17
C VAL A 140 6.78 6.72 5.03
N ALA A 141 5.91 5.94 4.40
CA ALA A 141 4.97 5.05 5.09
C ALA A 141 5.66 3.70 5.32
N HIS A 142 5.86 3.32 6.58
CA HIS A 142 6.45 2.04 6.94
C HIS A 142 5.37 0.98 7.15
N PHE A 143 5.62 -0.19 6.61
CA PHE A 143 4.76 -1.35 6.72
C PHE A 143 5.60 -2.57 7.14
N ILE A 144 4.97 -3.48 7.85
CA ILE A 144 5.50 -4.81 8.16
C ILE A 144 4.64 -5.84 7.46
N SER A 145 5.26 -6.92 6.98
CA SER A 145 4.47 -8.04 6.47
C SER A 145 3.72 -8.72 7.62
N THR A 146 2.41 -8.91 7.46
CA THR A 146 1.53 -9.60 8.42
C THR A 146 1.39 -11.09 8.14
N THR A 147 2.19 -11.65 7.22
CA THR A 147 2.33 -13.09 7.18
C THR A 147 2.97 -13.57 8.47
N ALA A 148 2.57 -14.75 8.95
CA ALA A 148 3.43 -15.52 9.83
C ALA A 148 4.65 -15.95 8.98
N LEU A 149 5.68 -15.08 8.93
CA LEU A 149 6.94 -15.16 8.17
C LEU A 149 6.83 -14.78 6.69
N PRO A 150 7.74 -13.92 6.16
CA PRO A 150 7.89 -13.78 4.72
C PRO A 150 8.51 -15.07 4.18
N GLU A 151 7.79 -15.83 3.37
CA GLU A 151 8.46 -16.64 2.38
C GLU A 151 9.05 -15.67 1.35
N VAL A 152 10.36 -15.46 1.47
CA VAL A 152 11.19 -15.39 0.27
C VAL A 152 10.68 -16.48 -0.67
N PRO A 153 10.54 -16.28 -1.99
CA PRO A 153 10.44 -17.39 -2.92
C PRO A 153 11.69 -18.25 -2.71
N GLY A 154 11.60 -19.15 -1.75
CA GLY A 154 12.67 -20.00 -1.33
C GLY A 154 12.89 -20.89 -2.53
N THR A 155 14.13 -20.98 -2.98
CA THR A 155 14.55 -22.15 -3.74
C THR A 155 14.27 -23.43 -2.94
N ASP A 156 14.16 -23.30 -1.62
CA ASP A 156 13.98 -24.38 -0.67
C ASP A 156 12.53 -24.45 -0.18
N PRO A 157 11.99 -25.67 0.03
CA PRO A 157 10.70 -25.89 0.67
C PRO A 157 10.57 -25.19 2.03
N SER A 158 9.33 -24.85 2.43
CA SER A 158 9.02 -24.35 3.77
C SER A 158 7.92 -25.16 4.46
N VAL A 159 7.92 -25.14 5.79
CA VAL A 159 6.91 -25.82 6.60
C VAL A 159 6.72 -25.13 7.96
N HIS A 160 5.45 -25.02 8.35
CA HIS A 160 4.96 -24.42 9.59
C HIS A 160 3.80 -25.23 10.16
N VAL A 161 3.66 -25.23 11.50
CA VAL A 161 2.55 -25.92 12.18
C VAL A 161 1.87 -24.96 13.14
N PHE A 162 0.55 -24.88 13.09
CA PHE A 162 -0.25 -24.07 14.00
C PHE A 162 -1.52 -24.80 14.48
N PRO A 163 -1.85 -24.75 15.78
CA PRO A 163 -1.02 -24.20 16.86
C PRO A 163 0.13 -25.14 17.23
N ALA A 164 1.24 -24.60 17.74
CA ALA A 164 2.37 -25.40 18.22
C ALA A 164 2.06 -26.17 19.52
N VAL A 165 1.03 -25.72 20.25
CA VAL A 165 0.45 -26.39 21.42
C VAL A 165 -0.98 -26.74 21.08
N PHE A 166 -1.33 -28.03 21.09
CA PHE A 166 -2.67 -28.49 20.68
C PHE A 166 -3.14 -29.70 21.50
N SER A 167 -4.46 -29.85 21.62
CA SER A 167 -5.09 -30.97 22.35
C SER A 167 -5.59 -32.08 21.44
N ASN A 168 -6.08 -31.71 20.24
CA ASN A 168 -6.72 -32.64 19.31
C ASN A 168 -5.99 -32.61 17.98
N SER A 169 -6.06 -31.48 17.27
CA SER A 169 -5.43 -31.32 15.97
C SER A 169 -4.61 -30.04 15.84
N ALA A 170 -3.68 -30.06 14.88
CA ALA A 170 -2.93 -28.91 14.41
C ALA A 170 -2.89 -28.91 12.88
N THR A 171 -2.73 -27.76 12.26
CA THR A 171 -2.58 -27.61 10.81
C THR A 171 -1.11 -27.48 10.45
N ILE A 172 -0.64 -28.37 9.58
CA ILE A 172 0.67 -28.28 8.94
C ILE A 172 0.48 -27.57 7.60
N LYS A 173 1.16 -26.45 7.43
CA LYS A 173 1.21 -25.69 6.18
C LYS A 173 2.60 -25.77 5.59
N TYR A 174 2.71 -26.15 4.34
CA TYR A 174 4.00 -26.21 3.64
C TYR A 174 3.88 -25.76 2.19
N ASN A 175 4.98 -25.26 1.66
CA ASN A 175 5.11 -24.83 0.28
C ASN A 175 6.24 -25.59 -0.41
N LEU A 176 5.98 -26.01 -1.65
CA LEU A 176 6.93 -26.69 -2.51
C LEU A 176 7.27 -25.79 -3.70
N PRO A 177 8.51 -25.29 -3.83
CA PRO A 177 8.93 -24.49 -4.97
C PRO A 177 9.12 -25.33 -6.24
N GLU A 178 9.47 -26.61 -6.09
CA GLU A 178 9.58 -27.58 -7.17
C GLU A 178 8.95 -28.93 -6.81
N LYS A 179 8.87 -29.84 -7.79
CA LYS A 179 8.34 -31.19 -7.55
C LYS A 179 9.24 -31.94 -6.57
N ALA A 180 8.68 -32.50 -5.51
CA ALA A 180 9.46 -33.20 -4.49
C ALA A 180 8.66 -34.34 -3.86
N ALA A 181 9.36 -35.39 -3.42
CA ALA A 181 8.77 -36.42 -2.56
C ALA A 181 8.65 -35.85 -1.13
N VAL A 182 7.43 -35.83 -0.59
CA VAL A 182 7.16 -35.29 0.75
C VAL A 182 6.93 -36.42 1.75
N SER A 183 7.60 -36.37 2.89
CA SER A 183 7.33 -37.25 4.04
C SER A 183 7.21 -36.44 5.32
N MET A 184 6.18 -36.75 6.11
CA MET A 184 5.92 -36.13 7.40
C MET A 184 5.75 -37.21 8.46
N ARG A 185 6.63 -37.18 9.47
CA ARG A 185 6.70 -38.21 10.51
C ARG A 185 6.80 -37.58 11.88
N LEU A 186 6.02 -38.07 12.82
CA LEU A 186 6.00 -37.61 14.19
C LEU A 186 6.82 -38.55 15.06
N TYR A 187 7.69 -37.99 15.88
CA TYR A 187 8.58 -38.72 16.79
C TYR A 187 8.42 -38.25 18.23
N THR A 188 8.70 -39.15 19.18
CA THR A 188 8.95 -38.78 20.58
C THR A 188 10.35 -38.17 20.73
N LEU A 189 10.65 -37.53 21.87
CA LEU A 189 12.00 -37.04 22.19
C LEU A 189 13.07 -38.15 22.25
N MET A 190 12.65 -39.41 22.38
CA MET A 190 13.55 -40.58 22.36
C MET A 190 13.80 -41.10 20.93
N GLY A 191 13.21 -40.47 19.91
CA GLY A 191 13.37 -40.86 18.51
C GLY A 191 12.44 -41.96 18.01
N THR A 192 11.45 -42.37 18.81
CA THR A 192 10.46 -43.38 18.39
C THR A 192 9.43 -42.75 17.46
N GLU A 193 9.25 -43.32 16.26
CA GLU A 193 8.19 -42.91 15.32
C GLU A 193 6.81 -43.28 15.89
N VAL A 194 5.90 -42.31 15.93
CA VAL A 194 4.55 -42.50 16.50
C VAL A 194 3.41 -42.24 15.50
N ALA A 195 3.67 -41.49 14.44
CA ALA A 195 2.67 -41.26 13.38
C ALA A 195 3.33 -40.88 12.05
N LYS A 196 2.62 -41.18 10.95
CA LYS A 196 2.88 -40.67 9.61
C LYS A 196 1.72 -39.78 9.21
N ILE A 197 2.01 -38.61 8.66
CA ILE A 197 0.98 -37.60 8.35
C ILE A 197 0.84 -37.45 6.84
N GLY A 198 -0.40 -37.40 6.35
CA GLY A 198 -0.70 -37.18 4.94
C GLY A 198 -0.18 -38.30 4.04
N THR A 199 0.34 -37.92 2.88
CA THR A 199 0.85 -38.86 1.87
C THR A 199 2.36 -39.07 1.99
N ASP A 200 2.78 -39.95 2.92
CA ASP A 200 4.20 -40.27 3.18
C ASP A 200 4.91 -40.84 1.93
N GLY A 201 5.88 -40.08 1.41
CA GLY A 201 6.74 -40.48 0.30
C GLY A 201 6.19 -40.18 -1.10
N ASN A 202 5.01 -39.57 -1.22
CA ASN A 202 4.44 -39.22 -2.52
C ASN A 202 5.14 -38.01 -3.14
N ILE A 203 5.33 -38.06 -4.47
CA ILE A 203 5.83 -36.92 -5.24
C ILE A 203 4.68 -35.94 -5.48
N LEU A 204 4.83 -34.73 -4.96
CA LEU A 204 3.88 -33.64 -5.13
C LEU A 204 4.45 -32.62 -6.14
N VAL A 205 3.54 -31.89 -6.79
CA VAL A 205 3.87 -30.80 -7.72
C VAL A 205 4.13 -29.51 -6.93
N PRO A 206 4.71 -28.46 -7.56
CA PRO A 206 4.89 -27.19 -6.88
C PRO A 206 3.56 -26.59 -6.42
N GLY A 207 3.52 -26.03 -5.21
CA GLY A 207 2.32 -25.43 -4.66
C GLY A 207 2.28 -25.37 -3.14
N HIS A 208 1.18 -24.80 -2.63
CA HIS A 208 0.90 -24.68 -1.21
C HIS A 208 -0.04 -25.79 -0.77
N TYR A 209 0.24 -26.36 0.40
CA TYR A 209 -0.48 -27.49 0.94
C TYR A 209 -0.81 -27.27 2.41
N ASP A 210 -2.05 -27.59 2.76
CA ASP A 210 -2.54 -27.60 4.14
C ASP A 210 -2.93 -29.04 4.48
N VAL A 211 -2.34 -29.59 5.54
CA VAL A 211 -2.59 -30.95 6.03
C VAL A 211 -2.92 -30.91 7.52
N GLU A 212 -4.01 -31.57 7.89
CA GLU A 212 -4.39 -31.70 9.29
C GLU A 212 -3.59 -32.83 9.96
N LEU A 213 -2.97 -32.51 11.08
CA LEU A 213 -2.45 -33.46 12.05
C LEU A 213 -3.52 -33.65 13.12
N ASP A 214 -4.29 -34.73 13.02
CA ASP A 214 -5.29 -35.10 14.03
C ASP A 214 -4.76 -36.23 14.93
N LEU A 215 -4.68 -35.96 16.24
CA LEU A 215 -4.27 -36.89 17.28
C LEU A 215 -5.42 -37.22 18.26
N SER A 216 -6.65 -36.80 17.98
CA SER A 216 -7.81 -36.97 18.89
C SER A 216 -8.11 -38.43 19.28
N GLY A 217 -7.79 -39.39 18.40
CA GLY A 217 -7.92 -40.83 18.66
C GLY A 217 -6.61 -41.54 19.07
N SER A 218 -5.52 -40.79 19.28
CA SER A 218 -4.22 -41.37 19.58
C SER A 218 -4.08 -41.72 21.06
N SER A 219 -3.37 -42.81 21.39
CA SER A 219 -3.02 -43.15 22.78
C SER A 219 -1.72 -42.48 23.23
N LEU A 220 -1.38 -41.33 22.65
CA LEU A 220 -0.14 -40.62 22.92
C LEU A 220 -0.23 -39.86 24.24
N ALA A 221 0.84 -39.90 25.02
CA ALA A 221 0.91 -39.16 26.27
C ALA A 221 1.01 -37.64 26.02
N SER A 222 0.52 -36.84 26.96
CA SER A 222 0.83 -35.40 26.98
C SER A 222 2.35 -35.20 27.02
N GLY A 223 2.88 -34.33 26.17
CA GLY A 223 4.32 -34.12 26.08
C GLY A 223 4.79 -33.43 24.82
N ILE A 224 6.11 -33.45 24.64
CA ILE A 224 6.80 -32.85 23.50
C ILE A 224 7.00 -33.91 22.41
N TYR A 225 6.64 -33.54 21.19
CA TYR A 225 6.83 -34.34 19.98
C TYR A 225 7.61 -33.55 18.94
N ILE A 226 8.34 -34.25 18.08
CA ILE A 226 9.07 -33.66 16.96
C ILE A 226 8.43 -34.12 15.66
N LEU A 227 7.91 -33.17 14.88
CA LEU A 227 7.51 -33.41 13.50
C LEU A 227 8.74 -33.25 12.61
N ASN A 228 9.14 -34.33 11.95
CA ASN A 228 10.11 -34.29 10.87
C ASN A 228 9.37 -34.14 9.55
N PHE A 229 9.68 -33.07 8.81
CA PHE A 229 9.23 -32.80 7.46
C PHE A 229 10.42 -32.93 6.51
N LYS A 230 10.27 -33.73 5.46
CA LYS A 230 11.25 -33.85 4.39
C LYS A 230 10.58 -33.66 3.04
N ALA A 231 11.23 -32.88 2.17
CA ALA A 231 10.82 -32.61 0.79
C ALA A 231 12.06 -32.70 -0.11
N GLY A 232 12.24 -33.84 -0.79
CA GLY A 232 13.48 -34.11 -1.53
C GLY A 232 14.70 -34.13 -0.59
N ASP A 233 15.67 -33.25 -0.84
CA ASP A 233 16.87 -33.08 0.00
C ASP A 233 16.67 -32.13 1.19
N TYR A 234 15.56 -31.38 1.21
CA TYR A 234 15.22 -30.49 2.31
C TYR A 234 14.66 -31.27 3.49
N GLU A 235 15.16 -31.01 4.69
CA GLU A 235 14.67 -31.61 5.93
C GLU A 235 14.55 -30.55 7.04
N LYS A 236 13.44 -30.56 7.76
CA LYS A 236 13.18 -29.65 8.88
C LYS A 236 12.44 -30.36 10.00
N SER A 237 12.90 -30.14 11.23
CA SER A 237 12.26 -30.63 12.44
C SER A 237 11.53 -29.51 13.17
N ILE A 238 10.28 -29.75 13.56
CA ILE A 238 9.43 -28.81 14.28
C ILE A 238 9.03 -29.40 15.62
N LYS A 239 9.26 -28.65 16.70
CA LYS A 239 8.83 -29.02 18.04
C LYS A 239 7.34 -28.69 18.24
N LEU A 240 6.60 -29.67 18.74
CA LEU A 240 5.19 -29.58 19.07
C LEU A 240 4.95 -29.98 20.52
N ILE A 241 3.93 -29.39 21.14
CA ILE A 241 3.45 -29.76 22.48
C ILE A 241 2.03 -30.31 22.32
N TYR A 242 1.87 -31.60 22.57
CA TYR A 242 0.58 -32.27 22.57
C TYR A 242 0.08 -32.35 24.01
N ASN A 243 -1.12 -31.85 24.27
CA ASN A 243 -1.74 -31.85 25.60
C ASN A 243 -3.22 -32.25 25.49
N PRO A 244 -3.53 -33.56 25.38
CA PRO A 244 -4.90 -34.04 25.33
C PRO A 244 -5.63 -33.67 26.62
N GLN A 245 -6.89 -33.25 26.50
CA GLN A 245 -7.79 -32.97 27.63
C GLN A 245 -8.62 -34.20 27.97
#